data_AF-A0A2M7RHE0-F1
#
_entry.id   AF-A0A2M7RHE0-F1
#
_cell.length_a   1.000
_cell.length_b   1.000
_cell.length_c   1.000
_cell.angle_alpha   90.00
_cell.angle_beta   90.00
_cell.angle_gamma   90.00
#
_symmetry.space_group_name_H-M   'P 1'
#
loop_
_entity.id
_entity.type
_entity.pdbx_description
1 polymer ?
#
loop_
_entity_poly.entity_id
_entity_poly.type
_entity_poly.pdbx_seq_one_letter_code
_entity_poly.pdbx_strand_id
1 'polypeptide(L)'
;MFLEKFTRPPRSSPVGSYKMEVVSHPEECDWEKYLPIEIRYIFNKSPESKEKIRTILSQGKAIGVRTVLRTPENILKAIHIISVYSQNNYIITWLPKLLKNKHYPIFQEEDRQCAQAHQGDLDQAVETIIRDRLRFKRLVLIDEENIGITAKEQQLMTELSEIIYPLAVDYSVFRVIADNARERTKIAQTIIKALLFVGPIAHVLEKYVRGLGKLFAASADDLLGESAELMALRGSGFKWRELVKRSRVLVPVFALATWGAFSVEGLLQAGQLIWGGTVFGLSAVALSLTTAIQSFFMYRKNIKKLVVSGKVKTNQNRELNKLAFLQDFTNPARLGLIIGACLAPIMGIIGSLLHVMHNGWALATIGSTESIVAGLVVIFSGRMNEWRFHRKLQKLITNKSY
;
A
#
# COMPACT_ATOMS: atom_id res chain seq x y z
N MET A 1 -6.69 6.91 -37.60
CA MET A 1 -6.51 6.16 -36.32
C MET A 1 -5.84 6.97 -35.19
N PHE A 2 -5.13 8.09 -35.46
CA PHE A 2 -4.47 8.91 -34.41
C PHE A 2 -5.40 9.95 -33.75
N LEU A 3 -6.43 10.42 -34.46
CA LEU A 3 -7.39 11.44 -33.98
C LEU A 3 -8.47 10.90 -33.03
N GLU A 4 -8.81 9.60 -33.08
CA GLU A 4 -9.77 8.98 -32.14
C GLU A 4 -9.27 8.95 -30.69
N LYS A 5 -7.96 9.08 -30.45
CA LYS A 5 -7.38 9.09 -29.10
C LYS A 5 -7.68 10.37 -28.33
N PHE A 6 -8.02 11.46 -29.02
CA PHE A 6 -8.28 12.77 -28.42
C PHE A 6 -9.77 13.06 -28.18
N THR A 7 -10.66 12.36 -28.90
CA THR A 7 -12.13 12.52 -28.74
C THR A 7 -12.74 11.49 -27.81
N ARG A 8 -12.03 10.40 -27.48
CA ARG A 8 -12.51 9.45 -26.49
C ARG A 8 -12.37 10.08 -25.09
N PRO A 9 -13.45 10.11 -24.30
CA PRO A 9 -13.32 10.47 -22.90
C PRO A 9 -12.25 9.57 -22.26
N PRO A 10 -11.42 10.10 -21.35
CA PRO A 10 -10.39 9.31 -20.71
C PRO A 10 -11.03 8.05 -20.12
N ARG A 11 -10.43 6.87 -20.37
CA ARG A 11 -10.92 5.56 -19.88
C ARG A 11 -11.17 5.52 -18.36
N SER A 12 -10.62 6.48 -17.63
CA SER A 12 -10.84 6.69 -16.20
C SER A 12 -11.20 8.14 -15.92
N SER A 13 -12.35 8.38 -15.29
CA SER A 13 -12.73 9.70 -14.78
C SER A 13 -11.74 10.17 -13.70
N PRO A 14 -11.29 11.45 -13.72
CA PRO A 14 -10.51 12.05 -12.65
C PRO A 14 -11.33 12.24 -11.36
N VAL A 15 -12.66 12.26 -11.47
CA VAL A 15 -13.60 12.37 -10.35
C VAL A 15 -13.94 10.96 -9.88
N GLY A 16 -13.13 10.41 -8.97
CA GLY A 16 -13.40 9.18 -8.24
C GLY A 16 -13.78 7.98 -9.11
N SER A 17 -12.79 7.20 -9.56
CA SER A 17 -13.06 5.94 -10.27
C SER A 17 -13.82 4.97 -9.36
N TYR A 18 -15.04 4.60 -9.74
CA TYR A 18 -15.80 3.52 -9.11
C TYR A 18 -16.01 2.40 -10.12
N LYS A 19 -15.97 1.15 -9.63
CA LYS A 19 -16.44 -0.03 -10.36
C LYS A 19 -17.90 -0.24 -9.97
N MET A 20 -18.72 -0.60 -10.95
CA MET A 20 -20.11 -1.00 -10.73
C MET A 20 -20.30 -2.40 -11.31
N GLU A 21 -20.77 -3.32 -10.49
CA GLU A 21 -21.24 -4.63 -10.92
C GLU A 21 -22.77 -4.59 -10.87
N VAL A 22 -23.43 -4.90 -11.98
CA VAL A 22 -24.87 -4.71 -12.16
C VAL A 22 -25.53 -6.08 -12.29
N VAL A 23 -26.65 -6.25 -11.61
CA VAL A 23 -27.58 -7.37 -11.76
C VAL A 23 -28.88 -6.77 -12.28
N SER A 24 -29.27 -7.13 -13.49
CA SER A 24 -30.43 -6.55 -14.19
C SER A 24 -31.56 -7.55 -14.38
N HIS A 25 -31.26 -8.84 -14.55
CA HIS A 25 -32.29 -9.83 -14.85
C HIS A 25 -32.77 -10.60 -13.60
N PRO A 26 -34.10 -10.78 -13.42
CA PRO A 26 -34.67 -11.58 -12.34
C PRO A 26 -34.09 -13.00 -12.21
N GLU A 27 -33.76 -13.60 -13.36
CA GLU A 27 -33.21 -14.95 -13.46
C GLU A 27 -31.79 -15.05 -12.86
N GLU A 28 -31.01 -13.97 -12.89
CA GLU A 28 -29.66 -13.95 -12.29
C GLU A 28 -29.69 -14.26 -10.79
N CYS A 29 -30.80 -13.97 -10.10
CA CYS A 29 -30.99 -14.29 -8.69
C CYS A 29 -30.93 -15.80 -8.39
N ASP A 30 -31.15 -16.66 -9.38
CA ASP A 30 -31.05 -18.11 -9.25
C ASP A 30 -29.65 -18.64 -9.54
N TRP A 31 -28.80 -17.80 -10.14
CA TRP A 31 -27.48 -18.17 -10.64
C TRP A 31 -26.41 -17.67 -9.67
N GLU A 32 -26.46 -18.14 -8.42
CA GLU A 32 -25.68 -17.59 -7.30
C GLU A 32 -24.17 -17.46 -7.59
N LYS A 33 -23.61 -18.36 -8.40
CA LYS A 33 -22.20 -18.34 -8.79
C LYS A 33 -21.79 -17.06 -9.54
N TYR A 34 -22.71 -16.45 -10.28
CA TYR A 34 -22.45 -15.29 -11.15
C TYR A 34 -22.82 -13.96 -10.49
N LEU A 35 -23.51 -14.00 -9.35
CA LEU A 35 -23.88 -12.79 -8.61
C LEU A 35 -22.66 -12.16 -7.92
N PRO A 36 -22.63 -10.82 -7.80
CA PRO A 36 -21.68 -10.12 -6.96
C PRO A 36 -21.70 -10.68 -5.54
N ILE A 37 -20.52 -10.80 -4.93
CA ILE A 37 -20.37 -11.47 -3.65
C ILE A 37 -21.15 -10.79 -2.51
N GLU A 38 -21.44 -9.50 -2.65
CA GLU A 38 -22.31 -8.73 -1.76
C GLU A 38 -23.75 -9.19 -1.83
N ILE A 39 -24.28 -9.43 -3.03
CA ILE A 39 -25.64 -9.92 -3.24
C ILE A 39 -25.77 -11.34 -2.70
N ARG A 40 -24.77 -12.19 -2.93
CA ARG A 40 -24.70 -13.53 -2.34
C ARG A 40 -24.71 -13.49 -0.81
N TYR A 41 -23.95 -12.56 -0.23
CA TYR A 41 -23.92 -12.36 1.21
C TYR A 41 -25.29 -11.92 1.76
N ILE A 42 -25.99 -11.03 1.05
CA ILE A 42 -27.35 -10.61 1.38
C ILE A 42 -28.30 -11.81 1.37
N PHE A 43 -28.30 -12.61 0.30
CA PHE A 43 -29.20 -13.77 0.18
C PHE A 43 -28.98 -14.80 1.30
N ASN A 44 -27.73 -15.00 1.72
CA ASN A 44 -27.43 -15.89 2.85
C ASN A 44 -27.89 -15.30 4.19
N LYS A 45 -27.76 -13.98 4.39
CA LYS A 45 -28.17 -13.32 5.64
C LYS A 45 -29.68 -13.09 5.76
N SER A 46 -30.34 -12.80 4.65
CA SER A 46 -31.76 -12.54 4.54
C SER A 46 -32.29 -13.19 3.25
N PRO A 47 -32.69 -14.47 3.31
CA PRO A 47 -33.22 -15.18 2.13
C PRO A 47 -34.43 -14.50 1.51
N GLU A 48 -35.28 -13.88 2.34
CA GLU A 48 -36.44 -13.08 1.92
C GLU A 48 -36.08 -11.91 0.99
N SER A 49 -34.84 -11.38 1.11
CA SER A 49 -34.35 -10.31 0.24
C SER A 49 -34.22 -10.76 -1.22
N LYS A 50 -34.12 -12.07 -1.49
CA LYS A 50 -34.04 -12.60 -2.85
C LYS A 50 -35.30 -12.29 -3.66
N GLU A 51 -36.48 -12.55 -3.10
CA GLU A 51 -37.74 -12.26 -3.79
C GLU A 51 -38.01 -10.76 -3.92
N LYS A 52 -37.63 -9.98 -2.91
CA LYS A 52 -37.71 -8.51 -2.97
C LYS A 52 -36.84 -7.94 -4.10
N ILE A 53 -35.61 -8.44 -4.23
CA ILE A 53 -34.70 -8.06 -5.31
C ILE A 53 -35.27 -8.51 -6.66
N ARG A 54 -35.72 -9.77 -6.79
CA ARG A 54 -36.33 -10.29 -8.03
C ARG A 54 -37.51 -9.43 -8.49
N THR A 55 -38.37 -9.03 -7.57
CA THR A 55 -39.53 -8.18 -7.86
C THR A 55 -39.10 -6.83 -8.44
N ILE A 56 -38.07 -6.21 -7.88
CA ILE A 56 -37.52 -4.95 -8.41
C ILE A 56 -36.92 -5.15 -9.81
N LEU A 57 -36.18 -6.25 -10.01
CA LEU A 57 -35.60 -6.56 -11.31
C LEU A 57 -36.67 -6.78 -12.39
N SER A 58 -37.81 -7.39 -12.04
CA SER A 58 -38.94 -7.58 -12.98
C SER A 58 -39.66 -6.29 -13.37
N GLN A 59 -39.39 -5.19 -12.67
CA GLN A 59 -39.99 -3.87 -12.92
C GLN A 59 -39.08 -2.96 -13.76
N GLY A 60 -38.14 -3.52 -14.52
CA GLY A 60 -37.25 -2.73 -15.39
C GLY A 60 -36.17 -1.94 -14.64
N LYS A 61 -35.78 -2.41 -13.45
CA LYS A 61 -34.73 -1.80 -12.63
C LYS A 61 -33.58 -2.77 -12.43
N ALA A 62 -32.38 -2.26 -12.20
CA ALA A 62 -31.20 -3.05 -11.91
C ALA A 62 -30.59 -2.66 -10.55
N ILE A 63 -29.88 -3.60 -9.93
CA ILE A 63 -29.12 -3.35 -8.70
C ILE A 63 -27.64 -3.32 -9.02
N GLY A 64 -27.00 -2.20 -8.71
CA GLY A 64 -25.57 -2.00 -8.83
C GLY A 64 -24.84 -2.12 -7.49
N VAL A 65 -23.77 -2.91 -7.44
CA VAL A 65 -22.77 -2.86 -6.38
C VAL A 65 -21.71 -1.83 -6.75
N ARG A 66 -21.79 -0.63 -6.17
CA ARG A 66 -20.81 0.44 -6.40
C ARG A 66 -19.64 0.29 -5.44
N THR A 67 -18.43 0.14 -5.99
CA THR A 67 -17.18 0.04 -5.24
C THR A 67 -16.20 1.15 -5.65
N VAL A 68 -15.75 1.94 -4.68
CA VAL A 68 -14.76 3.00 -4.89
C VAL A 68 -13.37 2.40 -5.02
N LEU A 69 -12.67 2.73 -6.11
CA LEU A 69 -11.34 2.18 -6.42
C LEU A 69 -10.19 3.04 -5.86
N ARG A 70 -10.46 4.30 -5.53
CA ARG A 70 -9.49 5.22 -4.93
C ARG A 70 -10.16 6.06 -3.86
N THR A 71 -9.53 6.11 -2.69
CA THR A 71 -9.93 6.93 -1.56
C THR A 71 -10.04 8.40 -1.98
N PRO A 72 -11.18 9.05 -1.71
CA PRO A 72 -11.36 10.48 -1.95
C PRO A 72 -10.21 11.32 -1.38
N GLU A 73 -9.71 12.29 -2.14
CA GLU A 73 -8.54 13.08 -1.76
C GLU A 73 -8.76 13.89 -0.48
N ASN A 74 -9.98 14.34 -0.21
CA ASN A 74 -10.34 15.02 1.03
C ASN A 74 -10.14 14.12 2.27
N ILE A 75 -10.46 12.83 2.18
CA ILE A 75 -10.20 11.85 3.25
C ILE A 75 -8.69 11.67 3.43
N LEU A 76 -7.93 11.54 2.34
CA LEU A 76 -6.47 11.38 2.42
C LEU A 76 -5.79 12.61 3.04
N LYS A 77 -6.24 13.83 2.69
CA LYS A 77 -5.78 15.08 3.32
C LYS A 77 -6.12 15.14 4.81
N ALA A 78 -7.34 14.79 5.19
CA ALA A 78 -7.75 14.72 6.60
C ALA A 78 -6.89 13.75 7.42
N ILE A 79 -6.61 12.56 6.87
CA ILE A 79 -5.73 11.58 7.50
C ILE A 79 -4.31 12.13 7.64
N HIS A 80 -3.81 12.80 6.60
CA HIS A 80 -2.48 13.42 6.65
C HIS A 80 -2.39 14.44 7.80
N ILE A 81 -3.33 15.38 7.89
CA ILE A 81 -3.40 16.41 8.93
C ILE A 81 -3.37 15.76 10.33
N ILE A 82 -4.28 14.82 10.61
CA ILE A 82 -4.34 14.15 11.92
C ILE A 82 -3.04 13.39 12.21
N SER A 83 -2.52 12.67 11.22
CA SER A 83 -1.32 11.86 11.39
C SER A 83 -0.08 12.69 11.71
N VAL A 84 0.11 13.82 11.03
CA VAL A 84 1.30 14.66 11.13
C VAL A 84 1.26 15.56 12.36
N TYR A 85 0.11 16.21 12.60
CA TYR A 85 0.03 17.27 13.62
C TYR A 85 -0.38 16.77 15.01
N SER A 86 -0.99 15.57 15.13
CA SER A 86 -1.40 15.02 16.43
C SER A 86 -0.85 13.62 16.71
N GLN A 87 -0.79 12.75 15.70
CA GLN A 87 -0.56 11.33 15.91
C GLN A 87 0.87 10.87 15.57
N ASN A 88 1.86 11.78 15.57
CA ASN A 88 3.29 11.45 15.38
C ASN A 88 3.56 10.51 14.18
N ASN A 89 2.90 10.75 13.04
CA ASN A 89 2.98 9.99 11.79
C ASN A 89 2.38 8.57 11.84
N TYR A 90 1.64 8.22 12.90
CA TYR A 90 0.89 6.96 12.99
C TYR A 90 -0.51 7.08 12.44
N ILE A 91 -0.98 6.01 11.81
CA ILE A 91 -2.38 5.83 11.40
C ILE A 91 -3.00 4.56 11.99
N ILE A 92 -2.22 3.49 12.19
CA ILE A 92 -2.77 2.18 12.58
C ILE A 92 -3.37 2.16 13.99
N THR A 93 -3.01 3.11 14.85
CA THR A 93 -3.42 3.16 16.25
C THR A 93 -4.82 3.73 16.44
N TRP A 94 -5.30 4.54 15.49
CA TRP A 94 -6.55 5.29 15.58
C TRP A 94 -7.45 5.12 14.35
N LEU A 95 -6.91 5.14 13.13
CA LEU A 95 -7.71 5.17 11.90
C LEU A 95 -8.60 3.93 11.72
N PRO A 96 -8.12 2.69 11.95
CA PRO A 96 -9.00 1.53 11.92
C PRO A 96 -10.14 1.62 12.94
N LYS A 97 -9.88 2.16 14.14
CA LYS A 97 -10.89 2.29 15.19
C LYS A 97 -11.91 3.38 14.87
N LEU A 98 -11.47 4.48 14.25
CA LEU A 98 -12.33 5.56 13.78
C LEU A 98 -13.27 5.08 12.66
N LEU A 99 -12.73 4.37 11.67
CA LEU A 99 -13.50 3.88 10.53
C LEU A 99 -14.46 2.75 10.93
N LYS A 100 -14.07 1.87 11.86
CA LYS A 100 -14.92 0.74 12.30
C LYS A 100 -15.96 1.15 13.33
N ASN A 101 -15.52 1.80 14.39
CA ASN A 101 -16.29 1.95 15.62
C ASN A 101 -16.60 3.41 15.95
N LYS A 102 -16.28 4.35 15.04
CA LYS A 102 -16.36 5.80 15.28
C LYS A 102 -15.59 6.23 16.54
N HIS A 103 -14.54 5.49 16.90
CA HIS A 103 -13.72 5.86 18.06
C HIS A 103 -12.80 7.02 17.68
N TYR A 104 -13.04 8.19 18.28
CA TYR A 104 -12.32 9.40 17.95
C TYR A 104 -10.85 9.30 18.43
N PRO A 105 -9.88 9.76 17.63
CA PRO A 105 -8.51 9.94 18.11
C PRO A 105 -8.49 10.97 19.25
N ILE A 106 -7.56 10.79 20.19
CA ILE A 106 -7.38 11.71 21.32
C ILE A 106 -6.46 12.85 20.85
N PHE A 107 -6.95 14.08 21.00
CA PHE A 107 -6.24 15.31 20.69
C PHE A 107 -5.91 16.09 21.96
N GLN A 108 -4.70 16.63 22.04
CA GLN A 108 -4.30 17.59 23.07
C GLN A 108 -4.41 19.02 22.53
N GLU A 109 -4.45 20.00 23.42
CA GLU A 109 -4.56 21.42 23.01
C GLU A 109 -3.35 21.86 22.16
N GLU A 110 -2.16 21.39 22.51
CA GLU A 110 -0.93 21.61 21.74
C GLU A 110 -1.05 21.08 20.30
N ASP A 111 -1.75 19.95 20.09
CA ASP A 111 -1.97 19.41 18.75
C ASP A 111 -2.85 20.34 17.91
N ARG A 112 -3.90 20.89 18.54
CA ARG A 112 -4.86 21.80 17.89
C ARG A 112 -4.16 23.09 17.46
N GLN A 113 -3.36 23.66 18.36
CA GLN A 113 -2.55 24.85 18.06
C GLN A 113 -1.53 24.57 16.94
N CYS A 114 -0.85 23.42 17.00
CA CYS A 114 0.10 23.01 15.97
C CYS A 114 -0.56 22.86 14.59
N ALA A 115 -1.75 22.25 14.54
CA ALA A 115 -2.52 22.10 13.30
C ALA A 115 -2.99 23.46 12.76
N GLN A 116 -3.54 24.33 13.62
CA GLN A 116 -3.99 25.67 13.25
C GLN A 116 -2.85 26.54 12.68
N ALA A 117 -1.65 26.46 13.27
CA ALA A 117 -0.46 27.16 12.77
C ALA A 117 -0.08 26.75 11.32
N HIS A 118 -0.54 25.59 10.87
CA HIS A 118 -0.35 25.08 9.50
C HIS A 118 -1.66 25.08 8.68
N GLN A 119 -2.65 25.89 9.06
CA GLN A 119 -3.96 26.00 8.39
C GLN A 119 -4.76 24.69 8.35
N GLY A 120 -4.53 23.79 9.31
CA GLY A 120 -5.27 22.55 9.48
C GLY A 120 -6.25 22.60 10.65
N ASP A 121 -7.38 21.92 10.51
CA ASP A 121 -8.36 21.71 11.59
C ASP A 121 -8.52 20.21 11.85
N LEU A 122 -8.21 19.79 13.08
CA LEU A 122 -8.26 18.39 13.50
C LEU A 122 -9.69 17.86 13.62
N ASP A 123 -10.64 18.67 14.09
CA ASP A 123 -12.02 18.24 14.26
C ASP A 123 -12.71 18.12 12.90
N GLN A 124 -12.53 19.14 12.05
CA GLN A 124 -13.05 19.11 10.67
C GLN A 124 -12.46 17.93 9.88
N ALA A 125 -11.19 17.60 10.10
CA ALA A 125 -10.57 16.43 9.50
C ALA A 125 -11.25 15.12 9.96
N VAL A 126 -11.54 14.97 11.26
CA VAL A 126 -12.26 13.78 11.77
C VAL A 126 -13.67 13.71 11.19
N GLU A 127 -14.41 14.82 11.16
CA GLU A 127 -15.75 14.88 10.59
C GLU A 127 -15.77 14.50 9.11
N THR A 128 -14.80 14.99 8.34
CA THR A 128 -14.65 14.64 6.92
C THR A 128 -14.50 13.13 6.72
N ILE A 129 -13.64 12.48 7.53
CA ILE A 129 -13.45 11.02 7.47
C ILE A 129 -14.76 10.31 7.84
N ILE A 130 -15.41 10.71 8.94
CA ILE A 130 -16.64 10.07 9.44
C ILE A 130 -17.79 10.19 8.44
N ARG A 131 -17.98 11.36 7.84
CA ARG A 131 -19.04 11.64 6.86
C ARG A 131 -18.89 10.77 5.63
N ASP A 132 -17.68 10.65 5.12
CA ASP A 132 -17.43 10.00 3.83
C ASP A 132 -17.03 8.51 3.94
N ARG A 133 -16.83 7.95 5.15
CA ARG A 133 -16.34 6.56 5.35
C ARG A 133 -17.23 5.45 4.77
N LEU A 134 -18.52 5.72 4.56
CA LEU A 134 -19.48 4.72 4.04
C LEU A 134 -19.65 4.81 2.52
N ARG A 135 -19.01 5.80 1.87
CA ARG A 135 -19.12 5.99 0.42
C ARG A 135 -18.33 4.97 -0.38
N PHE A 136 -17.49 4.16 0.27
CA PHE A 136 -16.54 3.26 -0.40
C PHE A 136 -17.21 2.04 -1.05
N LYS A 137 -18.31 1.56 -0.47
CA LYS A 137 -19.04 0.43 -1.00
C LYS A 137 -20.50 0.53 -0.61
N ARG A 138 -21.39 0.55 -1.61
CA ARG A 138 -22.84 0.68 -1.41
C ARG A 138 -23.61 0.01 -2.53
N LEU A 139 -24.84 -0.39 -2.23
CA LEU A 139 -25.81 -0.75 -3.26
C LEU A 139 -26.40 0.52 -3.84
N VAL A 140 -26.69 0.49 -5.12
CA VAL A 140 -27.42 1.54 -5.83
C VAL A 140 -28.49 0.89 -6.68
N LEU A 141 -29.63 1.55 -6.78
CA LEU A 141 -30.66 1.19 -7.74
C LEU A 141 -30.40 1.95 -9.04
N ILE A 142 -30.56 1.27 -10.16
CA ILE A 142 -30.44 1.80 -11.50
C ILE A 142 -31.80 1.62 -12.14
N ASP A 143 -32.37 2.70 -12.64
CA ASP A 143 -33.64 2.69 -13.35
C ASP A 143 -33.31 2.55 -14.85
N GLU A 144 -33.58 1.38 -15.43
CA GLU A 144 -33.24 1.10 -16.83
C GLU A 144 -34.33 1.59 -17.78
N GLU A 145 -35.58 1.62 -17.31
CA GLU A 145 -36.76 1.99 -18.10
C GLU A 145 -37.24 3.43 -17.86
N ASN A 146 -36.52 4.22 -17.04
CA ASN A 146 -36.85 5.61 -16.67
C ASN A 146 -38.23 5.75 -16.01
N ILE A 147 -38.65 4.74 -15.22
CA ILE A 147 -39.95 4.70 -14.54
C ILE A 147 -39.95 5.57 -13.27
N GLY A 148 -38.76 5.87 -12.73
CA GLY A 148 -38.52 6.55 -11.47
C GLY A 148 -38.32 5.58 -10.31
N ILE A 149 -37.65 6.08 -9.26
CA ILE A 149 -37.37 5.32 -8.03
C ILE A 149 -38.33 5.78 -6.93
N THR A 150 -39.12 4.85 -6.41
CA THR A 150 -40.08 5.08 -5.32
C THR A 150 -39.42 5.11 -3.94
N ALA A 151 -40.09 5.70 -2.95
CA ALA A 151 -39.60 5.75 -1.57
C ALA A 151 -39.41 4.36 -0.95
N LYS A 152 -40.27 3.39 -1.28
CA LYS A 152 -40.15 2.00 -0.81
C LYS A 152 -38.88 1.32 -1.34
N GLU A 153 -38.52 1.59 -2.59
CA GLU A 153 -37.30 1.03 -3.20
C GLU A 153 -36.04 1.68 -2.62
N GLN A 154 -36.08 2.98 -2.32
CA GLN A 154 -34.98 3.65 -1.60
C GLN A 154 -34.80 3.09 -0.19
N GLN A 155 -35.91 2.80 0.50
CA GLN A 155 -35.87 2.18 1.82
C GLN A 155 -35.26 0.78 1.74
N LEU A 156 -35.71 -0.06 0.80
CA LEU A 156 -35.11 -1.38 0.59
C LEU A 156 -33.61 -1.28 0.31
N MET A 157 -33.18 -0.31 -0.51
CA MET A 157 -31.75 -0.12 -0.79
C MET A 157 -30.94 0.27 0.45
N THR A 158 -31.56 1.00 1.37
CA THR A 158 -30.97 1.34 2.66
C THR A 158 -30.84 0.09 3.53
N GLU A 159 -31.91 -0.69 3.67
CA GLU A 159 -31.92 -1.96 4.42
C GLU A 159 -30.86 -2.94 3.90
N LEU A 160 -30.80 -3.14 2.58
CA LEU A 160 -29.81 -4.02 1.96
C LEU A 160 -28.37 -3.48 2.12
N SER A 161 -28.20 -2.16 2.11
CA SER A 161 -26.90 -1.52 2.38
C SER A 161 -26.45 -1.70 3.83
N GLU A 162 -27.38 -1.75 4.78
CA GLU A 162 -27.08 -2.05 6.19
C GLU A 162 -26.60 -3.49 6.38
N ILE A 163 -27.17 -4.45 5.65
CA ILE A 163 -26.73 -5.86 5.68
C ILE A 163 -25.25 -5.96 5.28
N ILE A 164 -24.83 -5.25 4.23
CA ILE A 164 -23.44 -5.26 3.77
C ILE A 164 -22.52 -4.29 4.54
N TYR A 165 -23.03 -3.55 5.52
CA TYR A 165 -22.28 -2.53 6.27
C TYR A 165 -20.96 -3.06 6.86
N PRO A 166 -20.91 -4.23 7.53
CA PRO A 166 -19.65 -4.76 8.07
C PRO A 166 -18.58 -4.97 6.97
N LEU A 167 -19.04 -5.34 5.77
CA LEU A 167 -18.17 -5.57 4.61
C LEU A 167 -17.65 -4.25 4.04
N ALA A 168 -18.53 -3.27 3.91
CA ALA A 168 -18.20 -1.94 3.43
C ALA A 168 -17.16 -1.24 4.33
N VAL A 169 -17.30 -1.39 5.66
CA VAL A 169 -16.39 -0.85 6.66
C VAL A 169 -15.02 -1.51 6.62
N ASP A 170 -14.95 -2.84 6.56
CA ASP A 170 -13.67 -3.54 6.43
C ASP A 170 -12.94 -3.17 5.13
N TYR A 171 -13.70 -3.04 4.03
CA TYR A 171 -13.18 -2.59 2.75
C TYR A 171 -12.66 -1.15 2.82
N SER A 172 -13.39 -0.25 3.48
CA SER A 172 -12.98 1.17 3.60
C SER A 172 -11.70 1.31 4.42
N VAL A 173 -11.59 0.63 5.58
CA VAL A 173 -10.36 0.61 6.40
C VAL A 173 -9.17 0.19 5.57
N PHE A 174 -9.31 -0.92 4.85
CA PHE A 174 -8.25 -1.44 4.01
C PHE A 174 -7.87 -0.45 2.89
N ARG A 175 -8.86 -0.01 2.10
CA ARG A 175 -8.66 0.86 0.92
C ARG A 175 -8.00 2.17 1.33
N VAL A 176 -8.46 2.77 2.42
CA VAL A 176 -7.92 4.03 2.95
C VAL A 176 -6.46 3.87 3.38
N ILE A 177 -6.11 2.80 4.09
CA ILE A 177 -4.71 2.55 4.50
C ILE A 177 -3.82 2.35 3.27
N ALA A 178 -4.26 1.54 2.31
CA ALA A 178 -3.51 1.25 1.10
C ALA A 178 -3.28 2.49 0.22
N ASP A 179 -4.33 3.29 0.00
CA ASP A 179 -4.22 4.50 -0.82
C ASP A 179 -3.43 5.60 -0.11
N ASN A 180 -3.55 5.74 1.21
CA ASN A 180 -2.70 6.66 1.98
C ASN A 180 -1.22 6.25 1.88
N ALA A 181 -0.91 4.95 1.94
CA ALA A 181 0.46 4.47 1.72
C ALA A 181 0.94 4.75 0.29
N ARG A 182 0.06 4.59 -0.71
CA ARG A 182 0.36 4.88 -2.12
C ARG A 182 0.62 6.37 -2.39
N GLU A 183 -0.19 7.27 -1.84
CA GLU A 183 0.04 8.72 -1.98
C GLU A 183 1.38 9.13 -1.37
N ARG A 184 1.69 8.65 -0.16
CA ARG A 184 2.96 8.95 0.52
C ARG A 184 4.19 8.43 -0.21
N THR A 185 4.01 7.48 -1.14
CA THR A 185 5.08 6.80 -1.85
C THR A 185 5.06 7.07 -3.35
N LYS A 186 4.22 7.98 -3.85
CA LYS A 186 4.11 8.26 -5.29
C LYS A 186 5.44 8.69 -5.91
N ILE A 187 6.20 9.52 -5.19
CA ILE A 187 7.55 9.95 -5.60
C ILE A 187 8.51 8.76 -5.56
N ALA A 188 8.49 7.97 -4.48
CA ALA A 188 9.28 6.76 -4.33
C ALA A 188 9.02 5.73 -5.45
N GLN A 189 7.75 5.52 -5.83
CA GLN A 189 7.36 4.64 -6.94
C GLN A 189 7.85 5.13 -8.29
N THR A 190 8.00 6.45 -8.47
CA THR A 190 8.56 7.03 -9.70
C THR A 190 10.06 6.77 -9.77
N ILE A 191 10.75 6.88 -8.63
CA ILE A 191 12.18 6.54 -8.51
C ILE A 191 12.40 5.04 -8.74
N ILE A 192 11.58 4.16 -8.14
CA ILE A 192 11.66 2.71 -8.35
C ILE A 192 11.41 2.34 -9.82
N LYS A 193 10.49 3.02 -10.51
CA LYS A 193 10.28 2.80 -11.95
C LYS A 193 11.48 3.22 -12.80
N ALA A 194 12.24 4.22 -12.37
CA ALA A 194 13.45 4.65 -13.06
C ALA A 194 14.59 3.61 -12.95
N LEU A 195 14.53 2.70 -11.96
CA LEU A 195 15.51 1.62 -11.78
C LEU A 195 15.54 0.61 -12.94
N LEU A 196 14.47 0.52 -13.73
CA LEU A 196 14.44 -0.28 -14.96
C LEU A 196 15.50 0.15 -16.00
N PHE A 197 16.02 1.37 -15.89
CA PHE A 197 17.06 1.90 -16.78
C PHE A 197 18.49 1.71 -16.25
N VAL A 198 18.68 1.23 -15.01
CA VAL A 198 20.01 1.01 -14.42
C VAL A 198 20.75 -0.14 -15.11
N GLY A 199 20.05 -1.23 -15.44
CA GLY A 199 20.64 -2.40 -16.13
C GLY A 199 21.30 -2.07 -17.48
N PRO A 200 20.60 -1.40 -18.42
CA PRO A 200 21.18 -0.94 -19.67
C PRO A 200 22.43 -0.07 -19.48
N ILE A 201 22.41 0.86 -18.51
CA ILE A 201 23.54 1.78 -18.26
C ILE A 201 24.73 1.01 -17.65
N ALA A 202 24.48 0.15 -16.67
CA ALA A 202 25.52 -0.70 -16.06
C ALA A 202 26.20 -1.60 -17.10
N HIS A 203 25.43 -2.18 -18.03
CA HIS A 203 25.97 -3.03 -19.09
C HIS A 203 26.88 -2.25 -20.05
N VAL A 204 26.48 -1.03 -20.43
CA VAL A 204 27.30 -0.15 -21.26
C VAL A 204 28.59 0.22 -20.52
N LEU A 205 28.50 0.61 -19.24
CA LEU A 205 29.67 0.99 -18.44
C LEU A 205 30.67 -0.16 -18.25
N GLU A 206 30.20 -1.38 -18.00
CA GLU A 206 31.07 -2.56 -17.87
C GLU A 206 31.82 -2.88 -19.17
N LYS A 207 31.22 -2.56 -20.32
CA LYS A 207 31.84 -2.77 -21.64
C LYS A 207 32.97 -1.78 -21.92
N TYR A 208 32.90 -0.56 -21.38
CA TYR A 208 33.91 0.47 -21.58
C TYR A 208 35.04 0.42 -20.53
N VAL A 209 34.74 0.10 -19.28
CA VAL A 209 35.74 -0.04 -18.21
C VAL A 209 35.33 -1.19 -17.28
N ARG A 210 36.17 -2.22 -17.18
CA ARG A 210 35.95 -3.37 -16.27
C ARG A 210 35.80 -2.86 -14.83
N GLY A 211 34.75 -3.29 -14.13
CA GLY A 211 34.47 -2.92 -12.74
C GLY A 211 33.62 -1.66 -12.55
N LEU A 212 33.55 -0.74 -13.53
CA LEU A 212 32.75 0.49 -13.43
C LEU A 212 31.24 0.21 -13.53
N GLY A 213 30.85 -0.78 -14.34
CA GLY A 213 29.47 -1.24 -14.41
C GLY A 213 29.03 -1.96 -13.13
N LYS A 214 29.94 -2.70 -12.47
CA LYS A 214 29.68 -3.30 -11.14
C LYS A 214 29.47 -2.24 -10.07
N LEU A 215 30.33 -1.22 -10.03
CA LEU A 215 30.19 -0.10 -9.10
C LEU A 215 28.90 0.67 -9.36
N PHE A 216 28.58 0.98 -10.62
CA PHE A 216 27.34 1.67 -10.97
C PHE A 216 26.11 0.82 -10.64
N ALA A 217 26.09 -0.47 -10.94
CA ALA A 217 24.97 -1.35 -10.62
C ALA A 217 24.75 -1.48 -9.10
N ALA A 218 25.83 -1.63 -8.33
CA ALA A 218 25.76 -1.77 -6.87
C ALA A 218 25.39 -0.45 -6.17
N SER A 219 25.83 0.71 -6.69
CA SER A 219 25.61 2.00 -6.05
C SER A 219 24.37 2.74 -6.55
N ALA A 220 24.01 2.63 -7.83
CA ALA A 220 22.88 3.36 -8.38
C ALA A 220 21.54 2.82 -7.86
N ASP A 221 21.37 1.50 -7.76
CA ASP A 221 20.13 0.91 -7.21
C ASP A 221 19.98 1.25 -5.73
N ASP A 222 21.04 1.11 -4.94
CA ASP A 222 21.04 1.35 -3.49
C ASP A 222 20.84 2.86 -3.16
N LEU A 223 21.47 3.78 -3.93
CA LEU A 223 21.26 5.23 -3.76
C LEU A 223 19.86 5.70 -4.18
N LEU A 224 19.32 5.14 -5.26
CA LEU A 224 17.97 5.47 -5.72
C LEU A 224 16.92 4.84 -4.81
N GLY A 225 17.15 3.62 -4.32
CA GLY A 225 16.39 2.99 -3.24
C GLY A 225 16.34 3.87 -2.00
N GLU A 226 17.50 4.31 -1.50
CA GLU A 226 17.59 5.21 -0.34
C GLU A 226 16.85 6.53 -0.57
N SER A 227 17.02 7.12 -1.75
CA SER A 227 16.32 8.35 -2.12
C SER A 227 14.80 8.16 -2.12
N ALA A 228 14.32 7.02 -2.61
CA ALA A 228 12.91 6.65 -2.58
C ALA A 228 12.40 6.48 -1.14
N GLU A 229 13.17 5.83 -0.27
CA GLU A 229 12.82 5.63 1.14
C GLU A 229 12.78 6.94 1.93
N LEU A 230 13.77 7.83 1.72
CA LEU A 230 13.81 9.17 2.31
C LEU A 230 12.59 9.99 1.91
N MET A 231 12.22 9.95 0.63
CA MET A 231 11.01 10.63 0.14
C MET A 231 9.73 10.02 0.73
N ALA A 232 9.66 8.70 0.90
CA ALA A 232 8.52 8.05 1.55
C ALA A 232 8.40 8.40 3.05
N LEU A 233 9.52 8.53 3.77
CA LEU A 233 9.55 9.01 5.15
C LEU A 233 9.15 10.48 5.21
N ARG A 234 9.64 11.31 4.28
CA ARG A 234 9.27 12.72 4.17
C ARG A 234 7.77 12.89 3.92
N GLY A 235 7.21 12.11 2.99
CA GLY A 235 5.78 12.05 2.71
C GLY A 235 4.95 11.52 3.89
N SER A 236 5.56 10.72 4.76
CA SER A 236 4.94 10.27 6.01
C SER A 236 4.94 11.31 7.14
N GLY A 237 5.59 12.46 6.94
CA GLY A 237 5.60 13.58 7.90
C GLY A 237 6.91 13.77 8.67
N PHE A 238 7.96 12.99 8.42
CA PHE A 238 9.26 13.20 9.07
C PHE A 238 9.94 14.48 8.56
N LYS A 239 10.59 15.22 9.46
CA LYS A 239 11.25 16.50 9.11
C LYS A 239 12.56 16.23 8.37
N TRP A 240 12.90 17.08 7.39
CA TRP A 240 14.18 16.99 6.66
C TRP A 240 15.39 16.99 7.59
N ARG A 241 15.37 17.78 8.67
CA ARG A 241 16.46 17.80 9.66
C ARG A 241 16.65 16.45 10.37
N GLU A 242 15.60 15.66 10.56
CA GLU A 242 15.69 14.32 11.14
C GLU A 242 16.24 13.31 10.12
N LEU A 243 15.82 13.43 8.85
CA LEU A 243 16.29 12.59 7.77
C LEU A 243 17.77 12.83 7.43
N VAL A 244 18.22 14.10 7.38
CA VAL A 244 19.63 14.44 7.11
C VAL A 244 20.56 13.92 8.19
N LYS A 245 20.14 13.86 9.46
CA LYS A 245 20.98 13.26 10.53
C LYS A 245 21.34 11.80 10.26
N ARG A 246 20.57 11.09 9.42
CA ARG A 246 20.83 9.71 9.02
C ARG A 246 22.05 9.58 8.11
N SER A 247 22.44 10.63 7.40
CA SER A 247 23.63 10.62 6.53
C SER A 247 24.90 10.25 7.29
N ARG A 248 24.98 10.57 8.59
CA ARG A 248 26.10 10.17 9.47
C ARG A 248 26.29 8.65 9.58
N VAL A 249 25.23 7.88 9.38
CA VAL A 249 25.27 6.42 9.37
C VAL A 249 25.32 5.89 7.94
N LEU A 250 24.57 6.51 7.02
CA LEU A 250 24.50 6.08 5.63
C LEU A 250 25.84 6.23 4.89
N VAL A 251 26.60 7.30 5.13
CA VAL A 251 27.90 7.51 4.46
C VAL A 251 28.91 6.41 4.81
N PRO A 252 29.15 6.05 6.08
CA PRO A 252 29.97 4.90 6.42
C PRO A 252 29.46 3.57 5.83
N VAL A 253 28.14 3.34 5.85
CA VAL A 253 27.55 2.12 5.27
C VAL A 253 27.77 2.07 3.76
N PHE A 254 27.62 3.19 3.06
CA PHE A 254 27.91 3.28 1.63
C PHE A 254 29.37 2.97 1.31
N ALA A 255 30.30 3.49 2.12
CA ALA A 255 31.72 3.20 1.97
C ALA A 255 32.02 1.71 2.20
N LEU A 256 31.43 1.10 3.22
CA LEU A 256 31.55 -0.34 3.51
C LEU A 256 30.95 -1.20 2.40
N ALA A 257 29.77 -0.83 1.88
CA ALA A 257 29.12 -1.50 0.77
C ALA A 257 29.97 -1.44 -0.51
N THR A 258 30.51 -0.26 -0.81
CA THR A 258 31.40 -0.06 -1.96
C THR A 258 32.66 -0.92 -1.83
N TRP A 259 33.28 -0.93 -0.66
CA TRP A 259 34.44 -1.78 -0.37
C TRP A 259 34.11 -3.27 -0.48
N GLY A 260 32.98 -3.68 0.07
CA GLY A 260 32.47 -5.06 -0.04
C GLY A 260 32.31 -5.49 -1.49
N ALA A 261 31.69 -4.65 -2.33
CA ALA A 261 31.53 -4.92 -3.76
C ALA A 261 32.87 -5.10 -4.50
N PHE A 262 33.91 -4.33 -4.14
CA PHE A 262 35.26 -4.49 -4.70
C PHE A 262 35.96 -5.77 -4.21
N SER A 263 35.74 -6.18 -2.97
CA SER A 263 36.35 -7.39 -2.40
C SER A 263 35.88 -8.69 -3.06
N VAL A 264 34.74 -8.66 -3.77
CA VAL A 264 34.12 -9.85 -4.39
C VAL A 264 35.06 -10.52 -5.37
N GLU A 265 35.83 -9.78 -6.16
CA GLU A 265 36.73 -10.37 -7.16
C GLU A 265 37.83 -11.22 -6.52
N GLY A 266 38.41 -10.75 -5.40
CA GLY A 266 39.40 -11.53 -4.67
C GLY A 266 38.83 -12.83 -4.10
N LEU A 267 37.58 -12.80 -3.61
CA LEU A 267 36.89 -14.00 -3.12
C LEU A 267 36.57 -14.99 -4.24
N LEU A 268 36.13 -14.49 -5.40
CA LEU A 268 35.86 -15.34 -6.56
C LEU A 268 37.15 -15.98 -7.11
N GLN A 269 38.25 -15.22 -7.20
CA GLN A 269 39.55 -15.73 -7.64
C GLN A 269 40.13 -16.78 -6.68
N ALA A 270 39.88 -16.63 -5.37
CA ALA A 270 40.27 -17.61 -4.35
C ALA A 270 39.37 -18.88 -4.33
N GLY A 271 38.42 -19.02 -5.27
CA GLY A 271 37.48 -20.15 -5.31
C GLY A 271 36.38 -20.09 -4.26
N GLN A 272 36.27 -19.00 -3.49
CA GLN A 272 35.28 -18.82 -2.43
C GLN A 272 33.96 -18.29 -2.98
N LEU A 273 33.35 -19.04 -3.90
CA LEU A 273 32.18 -18.61 -4.66
C LEU A 273 30.99 -18.21 -3.77
N ILE A 274 30.68 -18.99 -2.74
CA ILE A 274 29.56 -18.71 -1.81
C ILE A 274 29.78 -17.39 -1.06
N TRP A 275 30.99 -17.16 -0.56
CA TRP A 275 31.34 -15.93 0.15
C TRP A 275 31.34 -14.72 -0.78
N GLY A 276 31.91 -14.86 -1.99
CA GLY A 276 31.87 -13.80 -3.00
C GLY A 276 30.43 -13.37 -3.35
N GLY A 277 29.53 -14.35 -3.53
CA GLY A 277 28.11 -14.09 -3.77
C GLY A 277 27.40 -13.45 -2.58
N THR A 278 27.66 -13.95 -1.36
CA THR A 278 27.08 -13.40 -0.11
C THR A 278 27.50 -11.95 0.11
N VAL A 279 28.80 -11.66 -0.02
CA VAL A 279 29.36 -10.32 0.15
C VAL A 279 28.79 -9.37 -0.90
N PHE A 280 28.69 -9.81 -2.16
CA PHE A 280 28.06 -8.99 -3.20
C PHE A 280 26.60 -8.67 -2.88
N GLY A 281 25.81 -9.70 -2.55
CA GLY A 281 24.38 -9.53 -2.28
C GLY A 281 24.10 -8.65 -1.06
N LEU A 282 24.88 -8.78 0.02
CA LEU A 282 24.79 -7.88 1.18
C LEU A 282 25.23 -6.45 0.86
N SER A 283 26.30 -6.29 0.07
CA SER A 283 26.80 -4.98 -0.33
C SER A 283 25.78 -4.23 -1.19
N ALA A 284 25.04 -4.93 -2.05
CA ALA A 284 24.04 -4.33 -2.94
C ALA A 284 22.79 -3.78 -2.23
N VAL A 285 22.52 -4.19 -0.99
CA VAL A 285 21.31 -3.81 -0.22
C VAL A 285 21.66 -3.20 1.14
N ALA A 286 22.90 -2.78 1.31
CA ALA A 286 23.41 -2.35 2.61
C ALA A 286 22.74 -1.05 3.09
N LEU A 287 22.54 -0.07 2.21
CA LEU A 287 21.89 1.19 2.58
C LEU A 287 20.41 0.97 2.84
N SER A 288 19.70 0.29 1.95
CA SER A 288 18.27 0.02 2.14
C SER A 288 17.96 -0.78 3.41
N LEU A 289 18.75 -1.82 3.71
CA LEU A 289 18.59 -2.58 4.95
C LEU A 289 18.84 -1.69 6.18
N THR A 290 19.86 -0.84 6.12
CA THR A 290 20.13 0.15 7.18
C THR A 290 18.96 1.10 7.36
N THR A 291 18.33 1.50 6.26
CA THR A 291 17.21 2.45 6.28
C THR A 291 15.93 1.84 6.82
N ALA A 292 15.60 0.61 6.42
CA ALA A 292 14.53 -0.17 7.00
C ALA A 292 14.69 -0.36 8.52
N ILE A 293 15.92 -0.60 8.99
CA ILE A 293 16.19 -0.70 10.43
C ILE A 293 15.98 0.66 11.11
N GLN A 294 16.48 1.74 10.52
CA GLN A 294 16.35 3.08 11.08
C GLN A 294 14.90 3.57 11.10
N SER A 295 14.10 3.29 10.06
CA SER A 295 12.68 3.66 10.01
C SER A 295 11.91 2.97 11.13
N PHE A 296 12.18 1.70 11.40
CA PHE A 296 11.60 0.98 12.52
C PHE A 296 11.90 1.67 13.86
N PHE A 297 13.14 2.09 14.10
CA PHE A 297 13.50 2.82 15.32
C PHE A 297 12.85 4.20 15.40
N MET A 298 12.71 4.90 14.27
CA MET A 298 11.99 6.19 14.21
C MET A 298 10.51 6.03 14.58
N TYR A 299 9.84 5.02 14.03
CA TYR A 299 8.47 4.68 14.41
C TYR A 299 8.38 4.26 15.88
N ARG A 300 9.30 3.41 16.36
CA ARG A 300 9.37 3.03 17.77
C ARG A 300 9.51 4.23 18.71
N LYS A 301 10.28 5.24 18.32
CA LYS A 301 10.39 6.51 19.07
C LYS A 301 9.06 7.27 19.06
N ASN A 302 8.38 7.35 17.92
CA ASN A 302 7.11 8.05 17.78
C ASN A 302 5.97 7.37 18.56
N ILE A 303 5.85 6.04 18.56
CA ILE A 303 4.82 5.35 19.36
C ILE A 303 5.05 5.54 20.86
N LYS A 304 6.30 5.56 21.32
CA LYS A 304 6.61 5.86 22.72
C LYS A 304 6.11 7.26 23.13
N LYS A 305 6.25 8.26 22.25
CA LYS A 305 5.68 9.60 22.50
C LYS A 305 4.16 9.55 22.62
N LEU A 306 3.48 8.77 21.79
CA LEU A 306 2.02 8.62 21.84
C LEU A 306 1.53 7.91 23.12
N VAL A 307 2.34 7.00 23.66
CA VAL A 307 2.06 6.36 24.96
C VAL A 307 2.21 7.38 26.09
N VAL A 308 3.30 8.14 26.10
CA VAL A 308 3.54 9.19 27.10
C VAL A 308 2.43 10.25 27.07
N SER A 309 1.95 10.62 25.88
CA SER A 309 0.84 11.57 25.73
C SER A 309 -0.56 10.97 26.01
N GLY A 310 -0.65 9.73 26.49
CA GLY A 310 -1.92 9.06 26.80
C GLY A 310 -2.78 8.69 25.58
N LYS A 311 -2.28 8.86 24.35
CA LYS A 311 -3.01 8.59 23.10
C LYS A 311 -3.06 7.09 22.79
N VAL A 312 -2.14 6.30 23.35
CA VAL A 312 -2.07 4.84 23.21
C VAL A 312 -1.91 4.19 24.59
N LYS A 313 -2.81 3.26 24.92
CA LYS A 313 -2.91 2.64 26.27
C LYS A 313 -1.99 1.43 26.51
N THR A 314 -0.95 1.20 25.71
CA THR A 314 -0.07 0.03 25.88
C THR A 314 1.32 0.43 26.37
N ASN A 315 1.78 -0.20 27.44
CA ASN A 315 3.13 -0.01 28.00
C ASN A 315 4.05 -1.22 27.74
N GLN A 316 3.54 -2.27 27.11
CA GLN A 316 4.33 -3.48 26.85
C GLN A 316 5.26 -3.28 25.66
N ASN A 317 6.57 -3.44 25.87
CA ASN A 317 7.59 -3.28 24.82
C ASN A 317 7.32 -4.15 23.57
N ARG A 318 6.80 -5.38 23.75
CA ARG A 318 6.45 -6.28 22.65
C ARG A 318 5.37 -5.70 21.73
N GLU A 319 4.31 -5.13 22.32
CA GLU A 319 3.23 -4.50 21.57
C GLU A 319 3.69 -3.20 20.88
N LEU A 320 4.58 -2.43 21.51
CA LEU A 320 5.16 -1.25 20.87
C LEU A 320 6.00 -1.61 19.63
N ASN A 321 6.80 -2.67 19.72
CA ASN A 321 7.57 -3.17 18.58
C ASN A 321 6.64 -3.66 17.46
N LYS A 322 5.58 -4.39 17.82
CA LYS A 322 4.57 -4.84 16.86
C LYS A 322 3.87 -3.67 16.15
N LEU A 323 3.50 -2.62 16.88
CA LEU A 323 2.89 -1.43 16.30
C LEU A 323 3.87 -0.64 15.41
N ALA A 324 5.13 -0.49 15.82
CA ALA A 324 6.15 0.13 14.97
C ALA A 324 6.34 -0.65 13.66
N PHE A 325 6.45 -1.98 13.75
CA PHE A 325 6.55 -2.87 12.60
C PHE A 325 5.32 -2.71 11.69
N LEU A 326 4.10 -2.89 12.23
CA LEU A 326 2.87 -2.76 11.44
C LEU A 326 2.71 -1.38 10.80
N GLN A 327 3.15 -0.31 11.46
CA GLN A 327 3.08 1.04 10.90
C GLN A 327 4.03 1.21 9.73
N ASP A 328 5.26 0.71 9.86
CA ASP A 328 6.27 0.77 8.80
C ASP A 328 5.83 -0.01 7.56
N PHE A 329 5.29 -1.22 7.76
CA PHE A 329 4.82 -2.10 6.68
C PHE A 329 3.37 -1.86 6.24
N THR A 330 2.75 -0.75 6.65
CA THR A 330 1.56 -0.28 5.95
C THR A 330 1.86 0.09 4.49
N ASN A 331 3.13 0.39 4.20
CA ASN A 331 3.62 0.62 2.85
C ASN A 331 4.07 -0.70 2.18
N PRO A 332 3.38 -1.17 1.12
CA PRO A 332 3.77 -2.39 0.43
C PRO A 332 5.15 -2.30 -0.23
N ALA A 333 5.60 -1.10 -0.64
CA ALA A 333 6.94 -0.93 -1.21
C ALA A 333 8.01 -1.30 -0.18
N ARG A 334 7.93 -0.78 1.06
CA ARG A 334 8.89 -1.10 2.14
C ARG A 334 8.90 -2.57 2.52
N LEU A 335 7.72 -3.20 2.54
CA LEU A 335 7.66 -4.64 2.77
C LEU A 335 8.43 -5.41 1.69
N GLY A 336 8.25 -5.02 0.42
CA GLY A 336 8.98 -5.64 -0.67
C GLY A 336 10.47 -5.31 -0.68
N LEU A 337 10.88 -4.10 -0.26
CA LEU A 337 12.29 -3.74 -0.09
C LEU A 337 12.96 -4.67 0.95
N ILE A 338 12.35 -4.89 2.13
CA ILE A 338 12.92 -5.82 3.12
C ILE A 338 12.97 -7.27 2.61
N ILE A 339 11.89 -7.75 1.97
CA ILE A 339 11.88 -9.11 1.43
C ILE A 339 12.99 -9.26 0.40
N GLY A 340 13.16 -8.27 -0.48
CA GLY A 340 14.19 -8.28 -1.51
C GLY A 340 15.60 -8.16 -0.94
N ALA A 341 15.81 -7.34 0.10
CA ALA A 341 17.08 -7.25 0.83
C ALA A 341 17.48 -8.58 1.47
N CYS A 342 16.51 -9.31 2.05
CA CYS A 342 16.74 -10.66 2.57
C CYS A 342 17.07 -11.69 1.47
N LEU A 343 16.58 -11.48 0.24
CA LEU A 343 16.81 -12.38 -0.90
C LEU A 343 18.11 -12.06 -1.65
N ALA A 344 18.64 -10.83 -1.56
CA ALA A 344 19.81 -10.40 -2.31
C ALA A 344 21.08 -11.25 -2.06
N PRO A 345 21.41 -11.68 -0.82
CA PRO A 345 22.53 -12.61 -0.59
C PRO A 345 22.34 -13.96 -1.29
N ILE A 346 21.11 -14.48 -1.32
CA ILE A 346 20.77 -15.74 -1.98
C ILE A 346 20.97 -15.58 -3.50
N MET A 347 20.49 -14.47 -4.08
CA MET A 347 20.68 -14.17 -5.49
C MET A 347 22.17 -14.00 -5.85
N GLY A 348 22.96 -13.39 -4.97
CA GLY A 348 24.40 -13.30 -5.13
C GLY A 348 25.11 -14.65 -5.11
N ILE A 349 24.73 -15.55 -4.19
CA ILE A 349 25.25 -16.92 -4.15
C ILE A 349 24.91 -17.66 -5.45
N ILE A 350 23.66 -17.59 -5.91
CA ILE A 350 23.22 -18.22 -7.16
C ILE A 350 24.02 -17.70 -8.35
N GLY A 351 24.16 -16.37 -8.48
CA GLY A 351 24.94 -15.75 -9.55
C GLY A 351 26.40 -16.19 -9.56
N SER A 352 27.00 -16.32 -8.38
CA SER A 352 28.37 -16.79 -8.20
C SER A 352 28.54 -18.27 -8.60
N LEU A 353 27.65 -19.15 -8.16
CA LEU A 353 27.70 -20.58 -8.50
C LEU A 353 27.48 -20.83 -9.99
N LEU A 354 26.61 -20.04 -10.64
CA LEU A 354 26.40 -20.09 -12.09
C LEU A 354 27.52 -19.42 -12.89
N HIS A 355 28.55 -18.89 -12.23
CA HIS A 355 29.67 -18.18 -12.83
C HIS A 355 29.24 -16.97 -13.68
N VAL A 356 28.07 -16.38 -13.43
CA VAL A 356 27.54 -15.24 -14.22
C VAL A 356 27.91 -13.87 -13.65
N MET A 357 28.67 -13.82 -12.54
CA MET A 357 29.11 -12.58 -11.89
C MET A 357 30.07 -11.71 -12.72
N HIS A 358 30.50 -12.19 -13.90
CA HIS A 358 31.24 -11.40 -14.88
C HIS A 358 30.32 -10.66 -15.86
N ASN A 359 29.02 -11.00 -15.89
CA ASN A 359 28.04 -10.39 -16.78
C ASN A 359 27.33 -9.22 -16.07
N GLY A 360 27.50 -8.00 -16.60
CA GLY A 360 26.87 -6.80 -16.07
C GLY A 360 25.34 -6.88 -15.93
N TRP A 361 24.64 -7.64 -16.79
CA TRP A 361 23.20 -7.86 -16.66
C TRP A 361 22.84 -8.74 -15.47
N ALA A 362 23.62 -9.80 -15.23
CA ALA A 362 23.43 -10.67 -14.08
C ALA A 362 23.70 -9.90 -12.78
N LEU A 363 24.77 -9.11 -12.75
CA LEU A 363 25.10 -8.24 -11.62
C LEU A 363 24.03 -7.18 -11.37
N ALA A 364 23.52 -6.52 -12.42
CA ALA A 364 22.44 -5.56 -12.29
C ALA A 364 21.15 -6.23 -11.81
N THR A 365 20.83 -7.44 -12.28
CA THR A 365 19.64 -8.17 -11.82
C THR A 365 19.75 -8.56 -10.34
N ILE A 366 20.93 -9.03 -9.91
CA ILE A 366 21.19 -9.38 -8.51
C ILE A 366 21.20 -8.12 -7.64
N GLY A 367 21.85 -7.05 -8.09
CA GLY A 367 21.89 -5.77 -7.39
C GLY A 367 20.51 -5.13 -7.23
N SER A 368 19.67 -5.24 -8.26
CA SER A 368 18.29 -4.74 -8.26
C SER A 368 17.26 -5.73 -7.68
N THR A 369 17.68 -6.81 -7.02
CA THR A 369 16.76 -7.80 -6.43
C THR A 369 15.74 -7.13 -5.51
N GLU A 370 16.20 -6.19 -4.71
CA GLU A 370 15.38 -5.42 -3.79
C GLU A 370 14.25 -4.67 -4.50
N SER A 371 14.64 -3.89 -5.50
CA SER A 371 13.77 -3.03 -6.28
C SER A 371 12.77 -3.81 -7.13
N ILE A 372 13.20 -4.95 -7.68
CA ILE A 372 12.33 -5.89 -8.41
C ILE A 372 11.27 -6.45 -7.46
N VAL A 373 11.66 -6.96 -6.29
CA VAL A 373 10.73 -7.52 -5.31
C VAL A 373 9.78 -6.44 -4.78
N ALA A 374 10.28 -5.23 -4.51
CA ALA A 374 9.44 -4.09 -4.12
C ALA A 374 8.40 -3.74 -5.19
N GLY A 375 8.80 -3.67 -6.46
CA GLY A 375 7.89 -3.46 -7.59
C GLY A 375 6.81 -4.53 -7.67
N LEU A 376 7.19 -5.82 -7.56
CA LEU A 376 6.25 -6.94 -7.57
C LEU A 376 5.29 -6.86 -6.38
N VAL A 377 5.78 -6.63 -5.16
CA VAL A 377 4.93 -6.53 -3.97
C VAL A 377 3.93 -5.38 -4.10
N VAL A 378 4.33 -4.23 -4.65
CA VAL A 378 3.39 -3.12 -4.92
C VAL A 378 2.30 -3.54 -5.91
N ILE A 379 2.65 -4.18 -7.02
CA ILE A 379 1.70 -4.65 -8.04
C ILE A 379 0.74 -5.70 -7.44
N PHE A 380 1.28 -6.67 -6.72
CA PHE A 380 0.49 -7.75 -6.12
C PHE A 380 -0.32 -7.30 -4.91
N SER A 381 0.09 -6.26 -4.18
CA SER A 381 -0.63 -5.79 -2.99
C SER A 381 -2.09 -5.44 -3.30
N GLY A 382 -2.38 -4.81 -4.44
CA GLY A 382 -3.75 -4.52 -4.85
C GLY A 382 -4.58 -5.80 -5.04
N ARG A 383 -4.03 -6.76 -5.80
CA ARG A 383 -4.69 -8.05 -6.08
C ARG A 383 -4.85 -8.93 -4.86
N MET A 384 -3.81 -9.04 -4.02
CA MET A 384 -3.84 -9.83 -2.78
C MET A 384 -4.92 -9.34 -1.83
N ASN A 385 -5.19 -8.04 -1.79
CA ASN A 385 -6.16 -7.50 -0.87
C ASN A 385 -7.60 -7.66 -1.37
N GLU A 386 -7.84 -7.49 -2.67
CA GLU A 386 -9.12 -7.92 -3.26
C GLU A 386 -9.34 -9.41 -3.00
N TRP A 387 -8.32 -10.24 -3.22
CA TRP A 387 -8.41 -11.67 -2.95
C TRP A 387 -8.68 -11.99 -1.47
N ARG A 388 -8.02 -11.32 -0.51
CA ARG A 388 -8.28 -11.49 0.93
C ARG A 388 -9.71 -11.11 1.30
N PHE A 389 -10.24 -10.04 0.72
CA PHE A 389 -11.63 -9.62 0.90
C PHE A 389 -12.60 -10.69 0.36
N HIS A 390 -12.41 -11.14 -0.89
CA HIS A 390 -13.21 -12.22 -1.49
C HIS A 390 -13.14 -13.50 -0.66
N ARG A 391 -11.94 -13.88 -0.18
CA ARG A 391 -11.75 -15.07 0.66
C ARG A 391 -12.44 -14.94 2.02
N LYS A 392 -12.39 -13.77 2.65
CA LYS A 392 -13.11 -13.52 3.93
C LYS A 392 -14.62 -13.60 3.72
N LEU A 393 -15.13 -13.05 2.63
CA LEU A 393 -16.54 -13.14 2.27
C LEU A 393 -16.98 -14.56 1.95
N GLN A 394 -16.20 -15.29 1.14
CA GLN A 394 -16.46 -16.70 0.88
C GLN A 394 -16.55 -17.49 2.18
N LYS A 395 -15.63 -17.28 3.13
CA LYS A 395 -15.71 -17.90 4.46
C LYS A 395 -17.00 -17.56 5.20
N LEU A 396 -17.46 -16.31 5.15
CA LEU A 396 -18.71 -15.89 5.79
C LEU A 396 -19.94 -16.50 5.12
N ILE A 397 -19.85 -16.82 3.82
CA ILE A 397 -20.90 -17.51 3.07
C ILE A 397 -20.89 -19.02 3.39
N THR A 398 -19.73 -19.67 3.42
CA THR A 398 -19.61 -21.13 3.65
C THR A 398 -19.72 -21.56 5.11
N ASN A 399 -19.36 -20.74 6.09
CA ASN A 399 -19.39 -21.12 7.52
C ASN A 399 -20.82 -21.25 8.11
N LYS A 400 -21.87 -21.19 7.28
CA LYS A 400 -23.27 -21.40 7.71
C LYS A 400 -23.98 -22.56 6.99
N SER A 401 -23.25 -23.35 6.19
CA SER A 401 -23.80 -24.55 5.53
C SER A 401 -23.73 -25.80 6.41
N TYR A 402 -24.04 -25.68 7.71
CA TYR A 402 -24.27 -26.80 8.63
C TYR A 402 -25.45 -26.52 9.52
#